data_AF-A0A851W2C6-F1
#
_entry.id   AF-A0A851W2C6-F1
#
_cell.length_a   1.000
_cell.length_b   1.000
_cell.length_c   1.000
_cell.angle_alpha   90.00
_cell.angle_beta   90.00
_cell.angle_gamma   90.00
#
_symmetry.space_group_name_H-M   'P 1'
#
loop_
_entity.id
_entity.type
_entity.pdbx_description
1 polymer ?
#
loop_
_entity_poly.entity_id
_entity_poly.type
_entity_poly.pdbx_seq_one_letter_code
_entity_poly.pdbx_strand_id
1 'polypeptide(L)'
;GVGAMTWSPLACGIISGKYGNGVPESSRASLKCYQWLKEKIISEEGRKQQGKLKDLSPIAERLGCTLPQLAVAWCLRNEGVSSVLLGSSNPEQLIENLGAIQVLPKMTSHIVNEIDNILGNKPYSKKDYRS
;
A
#
# COMPACT_ATOMS: atom_id res chain seq x y z
N GLY A 1 -14.07 5.61 -22.91
CA GLY A 1 -13.55 6.33 -21.73
C GLY A 1 -12.06 6.15 -21.65
N VAL A 2 -11.36 6.98 -20.86
CA VAL A 2 -9.91 6.81 -20.57
C VAL A 2 -9.78 5.86 -19.38
N GLY A 3 -8.95 4.82 -19.49
CA GLY A 3 -8.65 3.90 -18.39
C GLY A 3 -7.49 4.40 -17.51
N ALA A 4 -7.42 3.93 -16.25
CA ALA A 4 -6.34 4.28 -15.34
C ALA A 4 -5.39 3.08 -15.13
N MET A 5 -4.12 3.26 -15.49
CA MET A 5 -3.02 2.37 -15.10
C MET A 5 -2.23 3.03 -13.97
N THR A 6 -2.24 2.40 -12.80
CA THR A 6 -1.61 2.97 -11.60
C THR A 6 -0.21 2.38 -11.38
N TRP A 7 0.61 3.06 -10.59
CA TRP A 7 2.01 2.69 -10.33
C TRP A 7 2.38 2.93 -8.87
N SER A 8 3.50 2.34 -8.43
CA SER A 8 3.97 2.36 -7.03
C SER A 8 2.90 1.98 -5.99
N PRO A 9 2.19 0.84 -6.14
CA PRO A 9 1.15 0.41 -5.19
C PRO A 9 1.68 0.21 -3.77
N LEU A 10 2.98 -0.09 -3.63
CA LEU A 10 3.66 -0.23 -2.34
C LEU A 10 4.46 1.00 -1.92
N ALA A 11 4.30 2.14 -2.60
CA ALA A 11 5.02 3.38 -2.36
C ALA A 11 6.55 3.17 -2.22
N CYS A 12 7.19 2.61 -3.26
CA CYS A 12 8.61 2.24 -3.24
C CYS A 12 9.00 1.22 -2.15
N GLY A 13 8.06 0.37 -1.76
CA GLY A 13 8.25 -0.68 -0.74
C GLY A 13 7.94 -0.21 0.68
N ILE A 14 7.52 1.05 0.88
CA ILE A 14 7.13 1.57 2.20
C ILE A 14 6.02 0.73 2.83
N ILE A 15 5.01 0.36 2.04
CA ILE A 15 3.82 -0.35 2.53
C ILE A 15 4.11 -1.81 2.91
N SER A 16 5.28 -2.35 2.56
CA SER A 16 5.68 -3.70 3.02
C SER A 16 5.97 -3.79 4.52
N GLY A 17 6.05 -2.66 5.23
CA GLY A 17 6.41 -2.61 6.65
C GLY A 17 7.92 -2.75 6.92
N LYS A 18 8.74 -3.01 5.90
CA LYS A 18 10.19 -3.25 6.05
C LYS A 18 10.98 -2.09 6.68
N TYR A 19 10.41 -0.88 6.73
CA TYR A 19 11.07 0.30 7.29
C TYR A 19 10.66 0.63 8.73
N GLY A 20 9.85 -0.21 9.38
CA GLY A 20 9.36 0.03 10.74
C GLY A 20 10.46 0.15 11.80
N ASN A 21 11.65 -0.41 11.54
CA ASN A 21 12.82 -0.41 12.42
C ASN A 21 14.05 0.26 11.80
N GLY A 22 13.84 1.20 10.87
CA GLY A 22 14.92 1.88 10.14
C GLY A 22 15.06 1.40 8.69
N VAL A 23 16.14 1.80 8.01
CA VAL A 23 16.33 1.52 6.57
C VAL A 23 17.23 0.30 6.37
N PRO A 24 16.72 -0.84 5.86
CA PRO A 24 17.55 -2.01 5.58
C PRO A 24 18.57 -1.73 4.47
N GLU A 25 19.77 -2.31 4.59
CA GLU A 25 20.86 -2.11 3.63
C GLU A 25 20.54 -2.60 2.21
N SER A 26 19.74 -3.65 2.08
CA SER A 26 19.30 -4.18 0.77
C SER A 26 18.06 -3.50 0.20
N SER A 27 17.54 -2.46 0.86
CA SER A 27 16.31 -1.79 0.45
C SER A 27 16.53 -0.75 -0.65
N ARG A 28 15.47 -0.37 -1.37
CA ARG A 28 15.55 0.73 -2.35
C ARG A 28 16.04 2.04 -1.72
N ALA A 29 15.68 2.30 -0.46
CA ALA A 29 16.04 3.54 0.24
C ALA A 29 17.51 3.58 0.70
N SER A 30 18.28 2.48 0.62
CA SER A 30 19.73 2.49 0.90
C SER A 30 20.56 2.91 -0.31
N LEU A 31 20.00 2.85 -1.52
CA LEU A 31 20.69 3.17 -2.76
C LEU A 31 21.01 4.68 -2.83
N LYS A 32 22.23 5.02 -3.25
CA LYS A 32 22.72 6.43 -3.29
C LYS A 32 21.79 7.38 -4.05
N CYS A 33 21.21 6.93 -5.17
CA CYS A 33 20.29 7.74 -5.98
C CYS A 33 18.87 7.88 -5.38
N TYR A 34 18.57 7.24 -4.25
CA TYR A 34 17.28 7.25 -3.57
C TYR A 34 17.32 7.93 -2.20
N GLN A 35 18.28 8.85 -1.98
CA GLN A 35 18.40 9.60 -0.73
C GLN A 35 17.09 10.33 -0.34
N TRP A 36 16.36 10.86 -1.31
CA TRP A 36 15.04 11.48 -1.11
C TRP A 36 14.01 10.51 -0.49
N LEU A 37 14.08 9.21 -0.83
CA LEU A 37 13.17 8.20 -0.31
C LEU A 37 13.52 7.90 1.15
N LYS A 38 14.82 7.80 1.47
CA LYS A 38 15.30 7.67 2.85
C LYS A 38 14.81 8.83 3.71
N GLU A 39 14.98 10.07 3.24
CA GLU A 39 14.51 11.28 3.92
C GLU A 39 13.00 11.26 4.14
N LYS A 40 12.23 10.87 3.12
CA LYS A 40 10.77 10.70 3.25
C LYS A 40 10.41 9.67 4.33
N ILE A 41 11.08 8.53 4.38
CA ILE A 41 10.81 7.45 5.35
C ILE A 41 11.11 7.91 6.79
N ILE A 42 12.23 8.60 7.01
CA ILE A 42 12.66 9.05 8.34
C ILE A 42 12.00 10.36 8.77
N SER A 43 11.24 11.03 7.89
CA SER A 43 10.47 12.22 8.24
C SER A 43 9.39 11.91 9.30
N GLU A 44 8.85 12.95 9.94
CA GLU A 44 7.74 12.79 10.87
C GLU A 44 6.51 12.17 10.19
N GLU A 45 6.21 12.61 8.97
CA GLU A 45 5.10 12.05 8.18
C GLU A 45 5.35 10.57 7.84
N GLY A 46 6.57 10.22 7.44
CA GLY A 46 6.99 8.85 7.18
C GLY A 46 6.80 7.95 8.41
N ARG A 47 7.19 8.43 9.60
CA ARG A 47 6.94 7.70 10.87
C ARG A 47 5.46 7.55 11.18
N LYS A 48 4.63 8.58 10.94
CA LYS A 48 3.17 8.48 11.08
C LYS A 48 2.58 7.45 10.13
N GLN A 49 3.06 7.40 8.87
CA GLN A 49 2.67 6.37 7.91
C GLN A 49 3.08 4.97 8.38
N GLN A 50 4.29 4.79 8.93
CA GLN A 50 4.70 3.50 9.53
C GLN A 50 3.80 3.09 10.71
N GLY A 51 3.34 4.04 11.53
CA GLY A 51 2.33 3.78 12.56
C GLY A 51 1.05 3.19 11.98
N LYS A 52 0.49 3.83 10.95
CA LYS A 52 -0.71 3.31 10.26
C LYS A 52 -0.50 1.93 9.64
N LEU A 53 0.70 1.63 9.14
CA LEU A 53 1.01 0.29 8.64
C LEU A 53 0.94 -0.76 9.74
N LYS A 54 1.37 -0.44 10.98
CA LYS A 54 1.21 -1.34 12.13
C LYS A 54 -0.27 -1.56 12.46
N ASP A 55 -1.08 -0.52 12.36
CA ASP A 55 -2.52 -0.62 12.60
C ASP A 55 -3.25 -1.41 11.49
N LEU A 56 -2.70 -1.46 10.27
CA LEU A 56 -3.21 -2.28 9.16
C LEU A 56 -2.79 -3.77 9.26
N SER A 57 -1.71 -4.10 9.97
CA SER A 57 -1.23 -5.48 10.09
C SER A 57 -2.28 -6.46 10.62
N PRO A 58 -3.06 -6.15 11.68
CA PRO A 58 -4.12 -7.04 12.17
C PRO A 58 -5.19 -7.36 11.11
N ILE A 59 -5.49 -6.42 10.20
CA ILE A 59 -6.41 -6.67 9.09
C ILE A 59 -5.79 -7.67 8.12
N ALA A 60 -4.52 -7.46 7.74
CA ALA A 60 -3.81 -8.38 6.84
C ALA A 60 -3.74 -9.80 7.43
N GLU A 61 -3.42 -9.92 8.72
CA GLU A 61 -3.39 -11.18 9.48
C GLU A 61 -4.76 -11.87 9.49
N ARG A 62 -5.83 -11.15 9.82
CA ARG A 62 -7.21 -11.70 9.82
C ARG A 62 -7.64 -12.18 8.44
N LEU A 63 -7.17 -11.54 7.37
CA LEU A 63 -7.45 -11.95 6.00
C LEU A 63 -6.51 -13.06 5.51
N GLY A 64 -5.50 -13.46 6.30
CA GLY A 64 -4.52 -14.46 5.96
C GLY A 64 -3.63 -14.03 4.79
N CYS A 65 -3.21 -12.76 4.77
CA CYS A 65 -2.39 -12.19 3.70
C CYS A 65 -1.30 -11.26 4.26
N THR A 66 -0.35 -10.89 3.40
CA THR A 66 0.70 -9.93 3.76
C THR A 66 0.23 -8.48 3.53
N LEU A 67 0.89 -7.50 4.16
CA LEU A 67 0.63 -6.07 3.89
C LEU A 67 0.79 -5.71 2.39
N PRO A 68 1.83 -6.18 1.68
CA PRO A 68 1.91 -6.00 0.23
C PRO A 68 0.69 -6.53 -0.54
N GLN A 69 0.23 -7.73 -0.20
CA GLN A 69 -0.95 -8.33 -0.83
C GLN A 69 -2.21 -7.51 -0.55
N LEU A 70 -2.40 -7.09 0.70
CA LEU A 70 -3.52 -6.25 1.10
C LEU A 70 -3.54 -4.93 0.31
N ALA A 71 -2.39 -4.27 0.19
CA ALA A 71 -2.26 -2.99 -0.50
C ALA A 71 -2.53 -3.09 -2.00
N VAL A 72 -1.98 -4.10 -2.68
CA VAL A 72 -2.23 -4.32 -4.10
C VAL A 72 -3.69 -4.67 -4.36
N ALA A 73 -4.30 -5.53 -3.52
CA ALA A 73 -5.72 -5.85 -3.61
C ALA A 73 -6.59 -4.61 -3.36
N TRP A 74 -6.20 -3.76 -2.41
CA TRP A 74 -6.87 -2.49 -2.15
C TRP A 74 -6.83 -1.57 -3.39
N CYS A 75 -5.70 -1.48 -4.10
CA CYS A 75 -5.64 -0.73 -5.37
C CYS A 75 -6.58 -1.31 -6.45
N LEU A 76 -6.59 -2.64 -6.59
CA LEU A 76 -7.40 -3.35 -7.60
C LEU A 76 -8.91 -3.34 -7.31
N ARG A 77 -9.34 -3.05 -6.08
CA ARG A 77 -10.77 -2.99 -5.72
C ARG A 77 -11.55 -1.92 -6.50
N ASN A 78 -10.85 -0.89 -7.01
CA ASN A 78 -11.48 0.19 -7.75
C ASN A 78 -11.64 -0.21 -9.21
N GLU A 79 -12.87 -0.40 -9.67
CA GLU A 79 -13.19 -0.75 -11.07
C GLU A 79 -12.69 0.29 -12.09
N GLY A 80 -12.44 1.53 -11.66
CA GLY A 80 -11.81 2.56 -12.50
C GLY A 80 -10.32 2.34 -12.76
N VAL A 81 -9.65 1.46 -11.99
CA VAL A 81 -8.25 1.06 -12.18
C VAL A 81 -8.21 -0.16 -13.07
N SER A 82 -7.73 0.02 -14.30
CA SER A 82 -7.63 -1.07 -15.30
C SER A 82 -6.46 -2.01 -15.02
N SER A 83 -5.37 -1.48 -14.44
CA SER A 83 -4.19 -2.28 -14.07
C SER A 83 -3.33 -1.58 -13.02
N VAL A 84 -2.55 -2.37 -12.29
CA VAL A 84 -1.57 -1.92 -11.28
C VAL A 84 -0.18 -2.41 -11.68
N LEU A 85 0.74 -1.49 -11.95
CA LEU A 85 2.13 -1.81 -12.26
C LEU A 85 2.89 -2.19 -10.98
N LEU A 86 3.29 -3.46 -10.91
CA LEU A 86 4.08 -4.01 -9.80
C LEU A 86 5.57 -3.75 -10.01
N GLY A 87 6.27 -3.38 -8.93
CA GLY A 87 7.72 -3.31 -8.90
C GLY A 87 8.27 -4.27 -7.87
N SER A 88 9.13 -5.19 -8.27
CA SER A 88 9.84 -6.13 -7.40
C SER A 88 11.35 -6.08 -7.65
N SER A 89 12.11 -6.43 -6.61
CA SER A 89 13.58 -6.54 -6.68
C SER A 89 14.07 -7.98 -6.71
N ASN A 90 13.18 -8.94 -6.44
CA ASN A 90 13.43 -10.37 -6.53
C ASN A 90 12.14 -11.13 -6.91
N PRO A 91 12.25 -12.41 -7.32
CA PRO A 91 11.09 -13.23 -7.68
C PRO A 91 10.12 -13.46 -6.53
N GLU A 92 10.60 -13.59 -5.29
CA GLU A 92 9.77 -13.88 -4.12
C GLU A 92 8.77 -12.75 -3.87
N GLN A 93 9.21 -11.49 -3.98
CA GLN A 93 8.34 -10.31 -3.89
C GLN A 93 7.30 -10.29 -5.00
N LEU A 94 7.66 -10.72 -6.22
CA LEU A 94 6.71 -10.77 -7.32
C LEU A 94 5.62 -11.81 -7.04
N ILE A 95 6.02 -13.03 -6.65
CA ILE A 95 5.11 -14.11 -6.29
C ILE A 95 4.20 -13.71 -5.13
N GLU A 96 4.76 -13.07 -4.09
CA GLU A 96 4.00 -12.53 -2.97
C GLU A 96 2.94 -11.53 -3.46
N ASN A 97 3.35 -10.53 -4.26
CA ASN A 97 2.45 -9.49 -4.77
C ASN A 97 1.34 -10.05 -5.66
N LEU A 98 1.62 -11.08 -6.49
CA LEU A 98 0.61 -11.75 -7.31
C LEU A 98 -0.46 -12.44 -6.46
N GLY A 99 -0.11 -12.88 -5.26
CA GLY A 99 -1.06 -13.42 -4.27
C GLY A 99 -2.17 -12.44 -3.85
N ALA A 100 -2.01 -11.13 -4.12
CA ALA A 100 -3.05 -10.11 -3.89
C ALA A 100 -4.37 -10.43 -4.59
N ILE A 101 -4.33 -11.15 -5.71
CA ILE A 101 -5.53 -11.57 -6.44
C ILE A 101 -6.44 -12.43 -5.54
N GLN A 102 -5.87 -13.22 -4.63
CA GLN A 102 -6.64 -14.06 -3.70
C GLN A 102 -7.19 -13.29 -2.51
N VAL A 103 -6.73 -12.06 -2.31
CA VAL A 103 -7.23 -11.13 -1.28
C VAL A 103 -8.36 -10.28 -1.82
N LEU A 104 -8.38 -9.97 -3.12
CA LEU A 104 -9.36 -9.10 -3.76
C LEU A 104 -10.83 -9.50 -3.46
N PRO A 105 -11.25 -10.78 -3.53
CA PRO A 105 -12.62 -11.19 -3.18
C PRO A 105 -12.98 -10.97 -1.70
N LYS A 106 -11.97 -10.89 -0.81
CA LYS A 106 -12.17 -10.66 0.62
C LYS A 106 -12.35 -9.18 0.97
N MET A 107 -12.22 -8.28 -0.02
CA MET A 107 -12.24 -6.84 0.17
C MET A 107 -13.67 -6.28 0.28
N THR A 108 -14.37 -6.70 1.33
CA THR A 108 -15.74 -6.29 1.63
C THR A 108 -15.81 -4.82 2.06
N SER A 109 -17.00 -4.20 1.97
CA SER A 109 -17.23 -2.83 2.42
C SER A 109 -16.83 -2.60 3.89
N HIS A 110 -16.97 -3.62 4.75
CA HIS A 110 -16.54 -3.54 6.15
C HIS A 110 -15.02 -3.38 6.27
N ILE A 111 -14.24 -4.23 5.58
CA ILE A 111 -12.78 -4.14 5.56
C ILE A 111 -12.32 -2.81 4.95
N VAL A 112 -12.95 -2.38 3.85
CA VAL A 112 -12.62 -1.09 3.21
C VAL A 112 -12.86 0.07 4.18
N ASN A 113 -13.97 0.08 4.91
CA ASN A 113 -14.25 1.13 5.90
C ASN A 113 -13.26 1.11 7.08
N GLU A 114 -12.84 -0.06 7.53
CA GLU A 114 -11.83 -0.20 8.58
C GLU A 114 -10.47 0.36 8.13
N ILE A 115 -10.06 0.05 6.90
CA ILE A 115 -8.87 0.63 6.28
C ILE A 115 -9.01 2.15 6.14
N ASP A 116 -10.17 2.65 5.68
CA ASP A 116 -10.43 4.10 5.55
C ASP A 116 -10.32 4.81 6.91
N ASN A 117 -10.81 4.20 8.00
CA ASN A 117 -10.71 4.75 9.35
C ASN A 117 -9.27 4.83 9.85
N ILE A 118 -8.46 3.80 9.62
CA ILE A 118 -7.04 3.79 9.98
C ILE A 118 -6.27 4.83 9.16
N LEU A 119 -6.54 4.89 7.85
CA LEU A 119 -5.83 5.79 6.96
C LEU A 119 -6.26 7.25 7.14
N GLY A 120 -7.51 7.52 7.50
CA GLY A 120 -8.03 8.86 7.78
C GLY A 120 -7.83 9.85 6.63
N ASN A 121 -7.72 9.35 5.39
CA ASN A 121 -7.36 10.15 4.21
C ASN A 121 -8.30 9.88 3.03
N LYS A 122 -9.49 9.34 3.29
CA LYS A 122 -10.52 9.11 2.28
C LYS A 122 -10.82 10.46 1.59
N PRO A 123 -10.61 10.57 0.27
CA PRO A 123 -10.85 11.83 -0.43
C PRO A 123 -12.35 12.15 -0.45
N TYR A 124 -12.68 13.43 -0.40
CA TYR A 124 -14.05 13.90 -0.58
C TYR A 124 -14.57 13.54 -1.97
N SER A 125 -15.82 13.08 -2.05
CA SER A 125 -16.49 12.84 -3.33
C SER A 125 -17.07 14.14 -3.87
N LYS A 126 -17.17 14.26 -5.21
CA LYS A 126 -17.90 15.38 -5.85
C LYS A 126 -19.35 15.51 -5.39
N LYS A 127 -19.96 14.45 -4.85
CA LYS A 127 -21.31 14.50 -4.25
C LYS A 127 -21.36 15.26 -2.93
N ASP A 128 -20.26 15.29 -2.18
CA ASP A 128 -20.18 15.91 -0.85
C ASP A 128 -20.08 17.44 -0.93
N TYR A 129 -19.77 17.98 -2.11
CA TYR A 129 -19.63 19.43 -2.36
C TYR A 129 -20.95 20.16 -2.63
N ARG A 130 -22.07 19.42 -2.78
CA ARG A 130 -23.40 19.95 -3.11
C ARG A 130 -24.42 19.75 -1.99
N SER A 131 -23.98 19.45 -0.78
CA SER A 131 -24.81 19.29 0.42
C SER A 131 -24.50 20.39 1.43
#